data_AF-A0AAW2YBW5-F1
#
_entry.id   AF-A0AAW2YBW5-F1
#
_cell.length_a   1.000
_cell.length_b   1.000
_cell.length_c   1.000
_cell.angle_alpha   90.00
_cell.angle_beta   90.00
_cell.angle_gamma   90.00
#
_symmetry.space_group_name_H-M   'P 1'
#
loop_
_entity.id
_entity.type
_entity.pdbx_description
1 polymer ?
#
loop_
_entity_poly.entity_id
_entity_poly.type
_entity_poly.pdbx_seq_one_letter_code
_entity_poly.pdbx_strand_id
1 'polypeptide(L)'
;MSLLVWNCQGLGNPLTIKGLGDLLIDNKPTLVFLVETKCFASQIEALKRKFDLFGCSVDPKGRSGGLPLLGQKSVEVQLQSFSRYHIDVFVRLNDSDELCGDSSVSYGVYLSPRPVPAGFSV
;
A
#
# COMPACT_ATOMS: atom_id res chain seq x y z
N MET A 1 -7.33 13.73 6.51
CA MET A 1 -6.53 12.66 5.87
C MET A 1 -6.29 11.55 6.88
N SER A 2 -6.54 10.29 6.52
CA SER A 2 -6.29 9.11 7.37
C SER A 2 -5.48 8.05 6.62
N LEU A 3 -4.60 7.35 7.34
CA LEU A 3 -3.75 6.28 6.80
C LEU A 3 -4.08 4.97 7.51
N LEU A 4 -4.50 3.95 6.75
CA LEU A 4 -4.62 2.58 7.21
C LEU A 4 -3.32 1.84 6.92
N VAL A 5 -2.65 1.33 7.95
CA VAL A 5 -1.47 0.46 7.79
C VAL A 5 -1.83 -0.95 8.24
N TRP A 6 -1.70 -1.94 7.35
CA TRP A 6 -2.04 -3.32 7.66
C TRP A 6 -1.02 -4.33 7.15
N ASN A 7 -0.51 -5.16 8.07
CA ASN A 7 0.29 -6.32 7.74
C ASN A 7 -0.62 -7.50 7.39
N CYS A 8 -0.82 -7.75 6.10
CA CYS A 8 -1.73 -8.78 5.60
C CYS A 8 -1.20 -10.20 5.80
N GLN A 9 0.12 -10.38 5.82
CA GLN A 9 0.81 -11.68 5.83
C GLN A 9 0.42 -12.66 4.70
N GLY A 10 -0.23 -12.16 3.65
CA GLY A 10 -0.72 -12.94 2.51
C GLY A 10 -2.10 -12.46 2.06
N LEU A 11 -2.16 -11.75 0.93
CA LEU A 11 -3.39 -11.16 0.39
C LEU A 11 -4.13 -12.09 -0.59
N GLY A 12 -3.54 -13.23 -0.94
CA GLY A 12 -4.11 -14.19 -1.89
C GLY A 12 -5.31 -15.00 -1.38
N ASN A 13 -5.63 -14.92 -0.08
CA ASN A 13 -6.80 -15.60 0.49
C ASN A 13 -8.06 -14.72 0.32
N PRO A 14 -9.16 -15.24 -0.26
CA PRO A 14 -10.42 -14.51 -0.36
C PRO A 14 -10.94 -13.92 0.95
N LEU A 15 -10.70 -14.59 2.08
CA LEU A 15 -11.06 -14.08 3.41
C LEU A 15 -10.26 -12.85 3.80
N THR A 16 -8.96 -12.80 3.46
CA THR A 16 -8.13 -11.61 3.67
C THR A 16 -8.62 -10.44 2.82
N ILE A 17 -8.99 -10.70 1.56
CA ILE A 17 -9.56 -9.66 0.67
C ILE A 17 -10.89 -9.15 1.22
N LYS A 18 -11.73 -10.04 1.78
CA LYS A 18 -12.98 -9.63 2.44
C LYS A 18 -12.69 -8.75 3.66
N GLY A 19 -11.79 -9.18 4.55
CA GLY A 19 -11.40 -8.41 5.72
C GLY A 19 -10.79 -7.05 5.35
N LEU A 20 -10.03 -6.96 4.26
CA LEU A 20 -9.60 -5.67 3.73
C LEU A 20 -10.80 -4.80 3.36
N GLY A 21 -11.76 -5.36 2.62
CA GLY A 21 -12.97 -4.64 2.22
C GLY A 21 -13.73 -4.09 3.42
N ASP A 22 -13.91 -4.91 4.47
CA ASP A 22 -14.57 -4.50 5.71
C ASP A 22 -13.82 -3.32 6.36
N LEU A 23 -12.48 -3.40 6.47
CA LEU A 23 -11.65 -2.30 6.98
C LEU A 23 -11.77 -1.01 6.16
N LEU A 24 -11.84 -1.12 4.83
CA LEU A 24 -12.00 0.03 3.93
C LEU A 24 -13.38 0.68 4.08
N ILE A 25 -14.43 -0.13 4.26
CA ILE A 25 -15.81 0.36 4.43
C ILE A 25 -15.97 1.05 5.78
N ASP A 26 -15.45 0.44 6.85
CA ASP A 26 -15.63 0.93 8.22
C ASP A 26 -14.82 2.20 8.49
N ASN A 27 -13.58 2.26 8.01
CA ASN A 27 -12.67 3.36 8.32
C ASN A 27 -12.59 4.43 7.23
N LYS A 28 -13.00 4.10 5.99
CA LYS A 28 -12.89 4.97 4.80
C LYS A 28 -11.54 5.69 4.71
N PRO A 29 -10.42 4.96 4.77
CA PRO A 29 -9.11 5.57 4.83
C PRO A 29 -8.77 6.33 3.54
N THR A 30 -8.07 7.45 3.67
CA THR A 30 -7.58 8.23 2.53
C THR A 30 -6.43 7.50 1.81
N LEU A 31 -5.54 6.91 2.59
CA LEU A 31 -4.41 6.08 2.14
C LEU A 31 -4.45 4.71 2.83
N VAL A 32 -3.98 3.70 2.12
CA VAL A 32 -3.90 2.31 2.56
C VAL A 32 -2.51 1.77 2.24
N PHE A 33 -1.76 1.45 3.28
CA PHE A 33 -0.46 0.80 3.15
C PHE A 33 -0.56 -0.66 3.59
N LEU A 34 -0.30 -1.58 2.67
CA LEU A 34 -0.33 -3.01 2.92
C LEU A 34 1.09 -3.57 2.99
N VAL A 35 1.31 -4.48 3.93
CA VAL A 35 2.62 -5.08 4.19
C VAL A 35 2.55 -6.60 4.08
N GLU A 36 3.61 -7.22 3.56
CA GLU A 36 3.76 -8.68 3.43
C GLU A 36 2.57 -9.30 2.68
N THR A 37 2.15 -8.66 1.59
CA THR A 37 1.02 -9.15 0.80
C THR A 37 1.34 -10.46 0.08
N LYS A 38 2.63 -10.71 -0.23
CA LYS A 38 3.10 -11.89 -0.97
C LYS A 38 2.39 -12.09 -2.32
N CYS A 39 1.87 -11.01 -2.89
CA CYS A 39 1.12 -10.99 -4.14
C CYS A 39 1.85 -10.13 -5.17
N PHE A 40 1.92 -10.61 -6.41
CA PHE A 40 2.45 -9.86 -7.55
C PHE A 40 1.49 -8.73 -7.98
N ALA A 41 2.03 -7.77 -8.71
CA ALA A 41 1.32 -6.62 -9.25
C ALA A 41 -0.05 -6.96 -9.87
N SER A 42 -0.21 -8.08 -10.60
CA SER A 42 -1.49 -8.47 -11.21
C SER A 42 -2.64 -8.63 -10.20
N GLN A 43 -2.37 -9.16 -9.02
CA GLN A 43 -3.36 -9.30 -7.95
C GLN A 43 -3.67 -7.95 -7.30
N ILE A 44 -2.65 -7.11 -7.14
CA ILE A 44 -2.83 -5.75 -6.64
C ILE A 44 -3.66 -4.91 -7.61
N GLU A 45 -3.46 -5.04 -8.92
CA GLU A 45 -4.27 -4.39 -9.95
C GLU A 45 -5.73 -4.87 -9.95
N ALA A 46 -5.98 -6.14 -9.65
CA ALA A 46 -7.34 -6.64 -9.45
C ALA A 46 -8.00 -6.00 -8.21
N LEU A 47 -7.23 -5.82 -7.14
CA LEU A 47 -7.68 -5.22 -5.90
C LEU A 47 -7.97 -3.71 -6.04
N LYS A 48 -7.08 -2.99 -6.74
CA LYS A 48 -7.27 -1.59 -7.14
C LYS A 48 -8.59 -1.40 -7.86
N ARG A 49 -8.85 -2.21 -8.90
CA ARG A 49 -10.12 -2.19 -9.65
C ARG A 49 -11.33 -2.54 -8.79
N LYS A 50 -11.19 -3.49 -7.85
CA LYS A 50 -12.29 -3.92 -6.98
C LYS A 50 -12.73 -2.84 -5.99
N PHE A 51 -11.79 -2.05 -5.48
CA PHE A 51 -12.05 -1.04 -4.45
C PHE A 51 -11.93 0.41 -4.95
N ASP A 52 -11.79 0.61 -6.26
CA ASP A 52 -11.56 1.91 -6.92
C ASP A 52 -10.39 2.71 -6.31
N LEU A 53 -9.27 2.01 -6.05
CA LEU A 53 -8.05 2.56 -5.48
C LEU A 53 -6.95 2.74 -6.53
N PHE A 54 -6.07 3.72 -6.29
CA PHE A 54 -4.93 4.09 -7.14
C PHE A 54 -3.64 4.01 -6.35
N GLY A 55 -2.50 3.85 -7.01
CA GLY A 55 -1.21 3.91 -6.33
C GLY A 55 -0.17 2.96 -6.92
N CYS A 56 0.88 2.71 -6.14
CA CYS A 56 2.04 1.93 -6.55
C CYS A 56 2.20 0.68 -5.68
N SER A 57 2.99 -0.28 -6.17
CA SER A 57 3.30 -1.49 -5.41
C SER A 57 4.71 -1.96 -5.71
N VAL A 58 5.42 -2.41 -4.68
CA VAL A 58 6.67 -3.14 -4.83
C VAL A 58 6.37 -4.64 -4.78
N ASP A 59 6.79 -5.37 -5.80
CA ASP A 59 6.56 -6.81 -5.91
C ASP A 59 7.29 -7.60 -4.81
N PRO A 60 6.72 -8.73 -4.37
CA PRO A 60 7.38 -9.64 -3.45
C PRO A 60 8.55 -10.37 -4.10
N LYS A 61 9.51 -10.83 -3.28
CA LYS A 61 10.57 -11.74 -3.71
C LYS A 61 10.34 -13.11 -3.08
N GLY A 62 9.96 -14.09 -3.90
CA GLY A 62 9.61 -15.43 -3.41
C GLY A 62 8.38 -15.38 -2.50
N ARG A 63 8.55 -15.74 -1.22
CA ARG A 63 7.46 -15.81 -0.23
C ARG A 63 7.43 -14.64 0.77
N SER A 64 8.19 -13.57 0.51
CA SER A 64 8.32 -12.41 1.41
C SER A 64 8.20 -11.10 0.65
N GLY A 65 7.65 -10.09 1.34
CA GLY A 65 7.47 -8.75 0.82
C GLY A 65 6.14 -8.57 0.12
N GLY A 66 6.09 -7.63 -0.82
CA GLY A 66 4.84 -7.12 -1.37
C GLY A 66 4.39 -5.92 -0.56
N LEU A 67 4.61 -4.73 -1.11
CA LEU A 67 4.31 -3.44 -0.47
C LEU A 67 3.44 -2.58 -1.37
N PRO A 68 2.11 -2.78 -1.37
CA PRO A 68 1.19 -1.84 -2.01
C PRO A 68 0.98 -0.61 -1.15
N LEU A 69 1.14 0.56 -1.77
CA LEU A 69 0.59 1.81 -1.28
C LEU A 69 -0.56 2.22 -2.21
N LEU A 70 -1.76 2.26 -1.64
CA LEU A 70 -3.00 2.55 -2.32
C LEU A 70 -3.65 3.81 -1.74
N GLY A 71 -4.39 4.55 -2.54
CA GLY A 71 -5.09 5.77 -2.16
C GLY A 71 -6.36 5.95 -2.96
N GLN A 72 -7.23 6.81 -2.46
CA GLN A 72 -8.45 7.22 -3.18
C GLN A 72 -8.11 8.20 -4.31
N LYS A 73 -9.03 8.38 -5.28
CA LYS A 73 -8.88 9.35 -6.39
C LYS A 73 -8.72 10.80 -5.94
N SER A 74 -9.18 11.13 -4.74
CA SER A 74 -9.06 12.47 -4.13
C SER A 74 -7.62 12.82 -3.74
N VAL A 75 -6.68 11.89 -3.92
CA VAL A 75 -5.30 12.05 -3.45
C VAL A 75 -4.32 11.80 -4.59
N GLU A 76 -3.40 12.74 -4.76
CA GLU A 76 -2.24 12.57 -5.63
C GLU A 76 -1.09 11.97 -4.82
N VAL A 77 -0.54 10.85 -5.30
CA VAL A 77 0.59 10.17 -4.68
C VAL A 77 1.78 10.23 -5.64
N GLN A 78 2.85 10.90 -5.22
CA GLN A 78 4.09 11.02 -5.97
C GLN A 78 5.19 10.18 -5.31
N LEU A 79 5.69 9.19 -6.04
CA LEU A 79 6.76 8.31 -5.57
C LEU A 79 8.10 9.04 -5.54
N GLN A 80 8.74 9.11 -4.36
CA GLN A 80 10.06 9.72 -4.19
C GLN A 80 11.17 8.68 -4.25
N SER A 81 11.01 7.60 -3.47
CA SER A 81 11.98 6.52 -3.41
C SER A 81 11.29 5.21 -3.06
N PHE A 82 11.81 4.10 -3.55
CA PHE A 82 11.37 2.79 -3.11
C PHE A 82 12.53 1.79 -3.10
N SER A 83 12.38 0.78 -2.26
CA SER A 83 13.16 -0.45 -2.31
C SER A 83 12.25 -1.62 -1.97
N ARG A 84 12.82 -2.82 -1.94
CA ARG A 84 12.12 -4.01 -1.44
C ARG A 84 11.64 -3.91 0.02
N TYR A 85 12.16 -2.93 0.77
CA TYR A 85 11.91 -2.77 2.20
C TYR A 85 11.24 -1.44 2.54
N HIS A 86 11.18 -0.49 1.60
CA HIS A 86 10.59 0.79 1.86
C HIS A 86 9.86 1.37 0.65
N ILE A 87 8.85 2.17 0.94
CA ILE A 87 8.22 3.07 -0.01
C ILE A 87 8.18 4.43 0.66
N ASP A 88 8.66 5.43 -0.06
CA ASP A 88 8.64 6.83 0.34
C ASP A 88 7.88 7.63 -0.72
N VAL A 89 6.83 8.32 -0.27
CA VAL A 89 5.93 9.07 -1.15
C VAL A 89 5.64 10.45 -0.60
N PHE A 90 5.42 11.37 -1.53
CA PHE A 90 4.80 12.65 -1.26
C PHE A 90 3.31 12.56 -1.61
N VAL A 91 2.46 13.04 -0.72
CA VAL A 91 1.01 12.93 -0.89
C VAL A 91 0.38 14.30 -0.82
N ARG A 92 -0.45 14.62 -1.83
CA ARG A 92 -1.23 15.87 -1.92
C ARG A 92 -2.71 15.53 -1.96
N LEU A 93 -3.50 16.32 -1.24
CA LEU A 93 -4.96 16.25 -1.30
C LEU A 93 -5.44 17.16 -2.43
N ASN A 94 -6.26 16.60 -3.32
CA ASN A 94 -6.97 17.37 -4.32
C ASN A 94 -8.31 17.80 -3.70
N ASP A 95 -8.28 18.74 -2.75
CA ASP A 95 -9.51 19.35 -2.27
C ASP A 95 -9.99 20.38 -3.29
N SER A 96 -11.24 20.23 -3.74
CA SER A 96 -11.92 21.18 -4.63
C SER A 96 -12.23 22.53 -3.95
N ASP A 97 -11.98 22.64 -2.64
CA ASP A 97 -12.27 23.82 -1.84
C ASP A 97 -10.96 24.61 -1.59
N GLU A 98 -10.78 25.66 -2.39
CA GLU A 98 -9.66 26.60 -2.52
C GLU A 98 -9.20 27.35 -1.23
N LEU A 99 -9.49 26.86 -0.03
CA LEU A 99 -9.26 27.62 1.22
C LEU A 99 -8.24 27.03 2.19
N CYS A 100 -7.60 25.90 1.89
CA CYS A 100 -6.50 25.39 2.72
C CYS A 100 -5.35 24.96 1.82
N GLY A 101 -4.26 25.75 1.82
CA GLY A 101 -3.12 25.59 0.91
C GLY A 101 -2.56 24.17 0.83
N ASP A 102 -1.95 23.86 -0.31
CA ASP A 102 -1.31 22.58 -0.70
C ASP A 102 -0.76 21.80 0.50
N SER A 103 -1.65 21.03 1.13
CA SER A 103 -1.33 20.29 2.34
C SER A 103 -0.64 19.01 1.89
N SER A 104 0.68 19.06 1.92
CA SER A 104 1.51 17.98 1.46
C SER A 104 2.18 17.26 2.61
N VAL A 105 2.10 15.93 2.59
CA VAL A 105 2.62 15.07 3.65
C VAL A 105 3.50 13.99 3.02
N SER A 106 4.70 13.83 3.56
CA SER A 106 5.59 12.73 3.18
C SER A 106 5.35 11.52 4.07
N TYR A 107 5.24 10.33 3.47
CA TYR A 107 5.10 9.06 4.18
C TYR A 107 6.21 8.10 3.75
N GLY A 108 7.12 7.81 4.67
CA GLY A 108 8.12 6.76 4.53
C GLY A 108 7.76 5.56 5.40
N VAL A 109 7.51 4.40 4.78
CA VAL A 109 7.31 3.16 5.54
C VAL A 109 8.49 2.23 5.32
N TYR A 110 9.22 1.93 6.40
CA TYR A 110 10.38 1.05 6.41
C TYR A 110 10.06 -0.28 7.09
N LEU A 111 10.41 -1.38 6.43
CA LEU A 111 10.25 -2.72 6.95
C LEU A 111 11.60 -3.37 7.10
N SER A 112 11.93 -3.77 8.33
CA SER A 112 13.18 -4.47 8.61
C SER A 112 13.28 -5.73 7.76
N PRO A 113 14.41 -5.94 7.04
CA PRO A 113 14.68 -7.19 6.36
C PRO A 113 14.58 -8.33 7.37
N ARG A 114 13.65 -9.28 7.20
CA ARG A 114 13.82 -10.56 7.89
C ARG A 114 15.12 -11.15 7.38
N PRO A 115 16.10 -11.49 8.24
CA PRO A 115 17.31 -12.13 7.79
C PRO A 115 16.91 -13.42 7.07
N VAL A 116 17.15 -13.48 5.76
CA VAL A 116 17.06 -14.74 5.02
C VAL A 116 18.18 -15.60 5.61
N PRO A 117 17.88 -16.77 6.22
CA PRO A 117 18.95 -17.65 6.67
C PRO A 117 19.86 -17.94 5.47
N ALA A 118 21.15 -17.66 5.62
CA ALA A 118 22.15 -18.05 4.64
C ALA A 118 22.12 -19.58 4.52
N GLY A 119 21.45 -20.13 3.52
CA GLY A 119 21.35 -21.59 3.40
C GLY A 119 20.36 -22.18 2.41
N PHE A 120 19.47 -21.41 1.77
CA PHE A 120 18.59 -21.96 0.73
C PHE A 120 18.80 -21.25 -0.61
N SER A 121 19.75 -21.79 -1.37
CA SER A 121 19.80 -21.62 -2.83
C SER A 121 18.89 -22.69 -3.46
N VAL A 122 17.99 -22.26 -4.34
CA VAL A 122 17.35 -23.12 -5.36
C VAL A 122 18.01 -22.78 -6.68
#